data_AF-A0A9X2D2W6-F1
#
_entry.id   AF-A0A9X2D2W6-F1
#
_cell.length_a   1.000
_cell.length_b   1.000
_cell.length_c   1.000
_cell.angle_alpha   90.00
_cell.angle_beta   90.00
_cell.angle_gamma   90.00
#
_symmetry.space_group_name_H-M   'P 1'
#
loop_
_entity.id
_entity.type
_entity.pdbx_description
1 polymer ?
#
loop_
_entity_poly.entity_id
_entity_poly.type
_entity_poly.pdbx_seq_one_letter_code
_entity_poly.pdbx_strand_id
1 'polypeptide(L)'
;MSSNKLYNFVHTVLFKNNRQKVGKATLLQQTHLNGTSYYLLQLPKKNNKFPDGLTLTEHHISIYEQPLNIIDKQSEYHYTALFTDEQKRTYRLHVYFDQLDEMIPPPHLALETGRYQYDPITRDEFDVDWLELSEKAIKSVITQLRAAQNTKCNSLKNEINPVERRTIQLSENLEKNKRNYLAALTQQIGLKTQLNEINSKEDKQKEIELMQAIYQQVDSEISSLPRVSRKAKKNAAPATQSTNTDATPTEASKLTKTDAPNVGKAAVSKKTKSSSVRVKVKEEQFAPQINKLSDELLQVEAIADESEKTAVIQVLLQKINEFQLMVPSSQDHLIQVLRRMERSITLIGKKHINLLLSNRNFDEVVHLRALFPVALDDALFNKALMELNADLLSFLLTNKKYNLEQFEPKIHKNSYDSIMDYLFQCDLSSAKVAQCFNILLTHKMSLLRSDSFGLPYLLPLIEDENHPLSKILMRNLKDSPENLRLLKLVINYFDNQKKNFLPDSINRQRISEALTVLKKLEEDFGKKLPVKKAPMKNDLFSRLDSILEESQETMVRFMSAFKPITLIEDCESYVQQQPSKSQSRDIYGGLGLFILPEPPKKPSSPSEEHSEIMAGKKNNIA
;
A
#
# COMPACT_ATOMS: atom_id res chain seq x y z
N MET A 1 -4.16 -3.23 -3.51
CA MET A 1 -4.87 -2.22 -2.71
C MET A 1 -3.91 -1.11 -2.36
N SER A 2 -4.40 0.12 -2.22
CA SER A 2 -3.58 1.25 -1.80
C SER A 2 -3.21 1.15 -0.32
N SER A 3 -2.19 1.88 0.12
CA SER A 3 -1.95 2.20 1.53
C SER A 3 -2.92 3.28 2.06
N ASN A 4 -3.47 4.10 1.18
CA ASN A 4 -4.44 5.15 1.48
C ASN A 4 -5.84 4.53 1.72
N LYS A 5 -6.37 4.65 2.95
CA LYS A 5 -7.63 3.99 3.34
C LYS A 5 -8.83 4.74 2.80
N LEU A 6 -8.75 6.07 2.73
CA LEU A 6 -9.78 6.91 2.12
C LEU A 6 -9.93 6.64 0.62
N TYR A 7 -8.83 6.51 -0.12
CA TYR A 7 -8.83 6.09 -1.54
C TYR A 7 -9.52 4.74 -1.68
N ASN A 8 -9.07 3.75 -0.90
CA ASN A 8 -9.62 2.40 -0.88
C ASN A 8 -11.14 2.41 -0.61
N PHE A 9 -11.61 3.19 0.37
CA PHE A 9 -13.04 3.36 0.67
C PHE A 9 -13.82 4.02 -0.48
N VAL A 10 -13.31 5.13 -1.05
CA VAL A 10 -13.94 5.83 -2.17
C VAL A 10 -14.04 4.92 -3.39
N HIS A 11 -12.96 4.20 -3.71
CA HIS A 11 -12.92 3.22 -4.80
C HIS A 11 -13.96 2.10 -4.60
N THR A 12 -13.93 1.43 -3.45
CA THR A 12 -14.70 0.20 -3.21
C THR A 12 -16.17 0.43 -2.88
N VAL A 13 -16.50 1.48 -2.12
CA VAL A 13 -17.85 1.71 -1.58
C VAL A 13 -18.62 2.78 -2.35
N LEU A 14 -17.95 3.78 -2.93
CA LEU A 14 -18.61 4.86 -3.64
C LEU A 14 -18.57 4.65 -5.15
N PHE A 15 -17.37 4.60 -5.73
CA PHE A 15 -17.17 4.59 -7.18
C PHE A 15 -17.67 3.30 -7.84
N LYS A 16 -17.27 2.11 -7.33
CA LYS A 16 -17.79 0.82 -7.83
C LYS A 16 -19.32 0.67 -7.72
N ASN A 17 -19.97 1.45 -6.86
CA ASN A 17 -21.42 1.48 -6.69
C ASN A 17 -22.09 2.68 -7.38
N ASN A 18 -21.43 3.27 -8.39
CA ASN A 18 -21.90 4.39 -9.22
C ASN A 18 -22.34 5.64 -8.43
N ARG A 19 -21.80 5.87 -7.22
CA ARG A 19 -22.10 7.09 -6.45
C ARG A 19 -21.26 8.26 -6.95
N GLN A 20 -21.88 9.13 -7.74
CA GLN A 20 -21.22 10.32 -8.30
C GLN A 20 -21.20 11.55 -7.38
N LYS A 21 -21.80 11.49 -6.18
CA LYS A 21 -21.90 12.64 -5.26
C LYS A 21 -21.60 12.27 -3.82
N VAL A 22 -20.93 13.19 -3.11
CA VAL A 22 -20.65 13.11 -1.66
C VAL A 22 -21.03 14.46 -1.04
N GLY A 23 -22.18 14.48 -0.35
CA GLY A 23 -22.80 15.74 0.07
C GLY A 23 -23.09 16.64 -1.14
N LYS A 24 -22.40 17.77 -1.21
CA LYS A 24 -22.48 18.72 -2.34
C LYS A 24 -21.33 18.58 -3.35
N ALA A 25 -20.35 17.72 -3.10
CA ALA A 25 -19.24 17.47 -4.01
C ALA A 25 -19.60 16.47 -5.10
N THR A 26 -19.02 16.63 -6.29
CA THR A 26 -19.11 15.66 -7.39
C THR A 26 -17.85 14.81 -7.43
N LEU A 27 -18.00 13.48 -7.40
CA LEU A 27 -16.89 12.53 -7.44
C LEU A 27 -16.55 12.18 -8.89
N LEU A 28 -15.29 12.41 -9.26
CA LEU A 28 -14.71 12.09 -10.57
C LEU A 28 -13.49 11.20 -10.37
N GLN A 29 -13.26 10.26 -11.29
CA GLN A 29 -11.98 9.56 -11.39
C GLN A 29 -11.09 10.30 -12.40
N GLN A 30 -9.83 10.52 -12.06
CA GLN A 30 -8.85 11.16 -12.93
C GLN A 30 -7.50 10.40 -12.88
N THR A 31 -6.63 10.73 -13.82
CA THR A 31 -5.29 10.14 -13.93
C THR A 31 -4.27 11.27 -14.00
N HIS A 32 -3.30 11.24 -13.10
CA HIS A 32 -2.25 12.25 -13.02
C HIS A 32 -1.24 12.07 -14.17
N LEU A 33 -0.41 13.09 -14.45
CA LEU A 33 0.52 13.10 -15.59
C LEU A 33 1.53 11.94 -15.59
N ASN A 34 1.82 11.35 -14.42
CA ASN A 34 2.68 10.18 -14.26
C ASN A 34 1.94 8.82 -14.39
N GLY A 35 0.64 8.84 -14.68
CA GLY A 35 -0.20 7.64 -14.81
C GLY A 35 -0.89 7.17 -13.52
N THR A 36 -0.65 7.81 -12.37
CA THR A 36 -1.31 7.43 -11.11
C THR A 36 -2.79 7.82 -11.13
N SER A 37 -3.68 6.87 -10.80
CA SER A 37 -5.11 7.16 -10.61
C SER A 37 -5.38 7.93 -9.32
N TYR A 38 -6.35 8.83 -9.35
CA TYR A 38 -6.86 9.51 -8.16
C TYR A 38 -8.35 9.80 -8.30
N TYR A 39 -8.98 10.08 -7.16
CA TYR A 39 -10.34 10.61 -7.11
C TYR A 39 -10.31 12.10 -6.82
N LEU A 40 -11.04 12.85 -7.63
CA LEU A 40 -11.27 14.27 -7.47
C LEU A 40 -12.71 14.49 -7.00
N LEU A 41 -12.86 15.14 -5.85
CA LEU A 41 -14.15 15.60 -5.32
C LEU A 41 -14.28 17.10 -5.60
N GLN A 42 -14.93 17.43 -6.71
CA GLN A 42 -15.17 18.82 -7.11
C GLN A 42 -16.12 19.45 -6.10
N LEU A 43 -15.66 20.51 -5.42
CA LEU A 43 -16.46 21.23 -4.44
C LEU A 43 -17.33 22.31 -5.11
N PRO A 44 -18.50 22.63 -4.54
CA PRO A 44 -19.42 23.59 -5.12
C PRO A 44 -18.89 25.02 -4.95
N LYS A 45 -18.66 25.70 -6.08
CA LYS A 45 -18.34 27.14 -6.09
C LYS A 45 -19.44 27.90 -5.36
N LYS A 46 -19.07 28.59 -4.27
CA LYS A 46 -19.87 29.68 -3.69
C LYS A 46 -19.28 31.00 -4.17
N ASN A 47 -20.11 32.02 -4.33
CA ASN A 47 -19.67 33.38 -4.66
C ASN A 47 -18.94 34.00 -3.45
N ASN A 48 -17.70 33.58 -3.26
CA ASN A 48 -16.81 34.07 -2.23
C ASN A 48 -15.76 34.95 -2.93
N LYS A 49 -15.94 36.26 -2.83
CA LYS A 49 -14.79 37.17 -2.88
C LYS A 49 -14.02 36.97 -1.58
N PHE A 50 -12.73 36.72 -1.68
CA PHE A 50 -11.83 36.66 -0.54
C PHE A 50 -11.26 38.06 -0.28
N PRO A 51 -10.53 38.28 0.83
CA PRO A 51 -9.70 39.47 0.99
C PRO A 51 -8.78 39.69 -0.22
N ASP A 52 -8.28 40.92 -0.34
CA ASP A 52 -7.22 41.29 -1.29
C ASP A 52 -7.56 41.04 -2.78
N GLY A 53 -8.85 41.12 -3.14
CA GLY A 53 -9.33 41.07 -4.52
C GLY A 53 -9.42 39.66 -5.14
N LEU A 54 -9.04 38.61 -4.40
CA LEU A 54 -9.02 37.24 -4.91
C LEU A 54 -10.44 36.65 -5.08
N THR A 55 -10.70 36.11 -6.27
CA THR A 55 -11.93 35.40 -6.62
C THR A 55 -11.64 33.91 -6.83
N LEU A 56 -12.31 33.04 -6.08
CA LEU A 56 -12.17 31.58 -6.22
C LEU A 56 -12.79 31.10 -7.54
N THR A 57 -11.96 30.56 -8.44
CA THR A 57 -12.38 30.04 -9.74
C THR A 57 -12.67 28.54 -9.68
N GLU A 58 -11.92 27.77 -8.89
CA GLU A 58 -12.10 26.33 -8.73
C GLU A 58 -11.62 25.86 -7.35
N HIS A 59 -12.23 24.82 -6.79
CA HIS A 59 -11.62 24.04 -5.71
C HIS A 59 -12.12 22.60 -5.65
N HIS A 60 -11.26 21.70 -5.20
CA HIS A 60 -11.54 20.27 -5.10
C HIS A 60 -10.71 19.60 -4.00
N ILE A 61 -11.07 18.36 -3.66
CA ILE A 61 -10.27 17.47 -2.81
C ILE A 61 -9.75 16.34 -3.70
N SER A 62 -8.45 16.08 -3.65
CA SER A 62 -7.79 15.00 -4.40
C SER A 62 -7.33 13.89 -3.46
N ILE A 63 -7.63 12.64 -3.82
CA ILE A 63 -7.38 11.43 -3.04
C ILE A 63 -6.66 10.41 -3.95
N TYR A 64 -5.36 10.18 -3.72
CA TYR A 64 -4.50 9.42 -4.64
C TYR A 64 -4.43 7.93 -4.34
N GLU A 65 -4.34 7.10 -5.39
CA GLU A 65 -4.08 5.67 -5.25
C GLU A 65 -2.67 5.39 -4.73
N GLN A 66 -1.69 6.15 -5.21
CA GLN A 66 -0.29 6.04 -4.82
C GLN A 66 0.28 7.44 -4.60
N PRO A 67 1.13 7.63 -3.59
CA PRO A 67 1.72 8.93 -3.31
C PRO A 67 2.66 9.36 -4.46
N LEU A 68 2.52 10.59 -4.96
CA LEU A 68 3.36 11.10 -6.04
C LEU A 68 4.71 11.62 -5.50
N ASN A 69 4.67 12.24 -4.31
CA ASN A 69 5.83 12.83 -3.65
C ASN A 69 5.89 12.43 -2.15
N ILE A 70 6.85 12.99 -1.39
CA ILE A 70 7.06 12.67 0.04
C ILE A 70 5.89 13.17 0.91
N ILE A 71 5.30 14.32 0.60
CA ILE A 71 4.13 14.88 1.29
C ILE A 71 2.92 13.98 1.05
N ASP A 72 2.73 13.49 -0.18
CA ASP A 72 1.66 12.54 -0.49
C ASP A 72 1.78 11.20 0.24
N LYS A 73 3.00 10.77 0.63
CA LYS A 73 3.18 9.54 1.44
C LYS A 73 2.61 9.70 2.86
N GLN A 74 2.57 10.93 3.36
CA GLN A 74 2.07 11.27 4.68
C GLN A 74 0.59 11.67 4.63
N SER A 75 0.15 12.30 3.53
CA SER A 75 -1.24 12.73 3.37
C SER A 75 -2.17 11.60 2.93
N GLU A 76 -3.41 11.64 3.43
CA GLU A 76 -4.49 10.80 2.93
C GLU A 76 -5.33 11.52 1.87
N TYR A 77 -5.33 12.85 1.87
CA TYR A 77 -5.88 13.68 0.80
C TYR A 77 -5.27 15.09 0.83
N HIS A 78 -5.49 15.86 -0.24
CA HIS A 78 -5.21 17.30 -0.22
C HIS A 78 -6.34 18.11 -0.83
N TYR A 79 -6.49 19.33 -0.32
CA TYR A 79 -7.36 20.37 -0.87
C TYR A 79 -6.56 21.24 -1.83
N THR A 80 -7.14 21.50 -3.00
CA THR A 80 -6.60 22.42 -4.00
C THR A 80 -7.62 23.50 -4.29
N ALA A 81 -7.19 24.75 -4.34
CA ALA A 81 -8.00 25.89 -4.77
C ALA A 81 -7.26 26.77 -5.77
N LEU A 82 -7.98 27.25 -6.77
CA LEU A 82 -7.53 28.21 -7.77
C LEU A 82 -8.26 29.54 -7.55
N PHE A 83 -7.50 30.62 -7.47
CA PHE A 83 -7.99 31.99 -7.32
C PHE A 83 -7.50 32.85 -8.48
N THR A 84 -8.25 33.88 -8.84
CA THR A 84 -7.80 34.93 -9.76
C THR A 84 -7.96 36.30 -9.13
N ASP A 85 -6.96 37.16 -9.30
CA ASP A 85 -7.02 38.56 -8.91
C ASP A 85 -7.67 39.45 -9.99
N GLU A 86 -7.71 40.76 -9.75
CA GLU A 86 -8.25 41.76 -10.68
C GLU A 86 -7.43 41.87 -11.98
N GLN A 87 -6.13 41.56 -11.91
CA GLN A 87 -5.18 41.51 -13.03
C GLN A 87 -5.27 40.19 -13.82
N LYS A 88 -6.15 39.25 -13.42
CA LYS A 88 -6.33 37.90 -13.99
C LYS A 88 -5.11 36.98 -13.83
N ARG A 89 -4.20 37.28 -12.90
CA ARG A 89 -3.16 36.34 -12.45
C ARG A 89 -3.82 35.19 -11.71
N THR A 90 -3.36 33.95 -11.94
CA THR A 90 -3.94 32.75 -11.32
C THR A 90 -3.05 32.28 -10.18
N TYR A 91 -3.65 32.07 -9.01
CA TYR A 91 -3.00 31.65 -7.78
C TYR A 91 -3.51 30.25 -7.41
N ARG A 92 -2.60 29.35 -7.04
CA ARG A 92 -2.93 27.97 -6.68
C ARG A 92 -2.51 27.66 -5.25
N LEU A 93 -3.49 27.36 -4.41
CA LEU A 93 -3.32 26.88 -3.05
C LEU A 93 -3.35 25.35 -3.01
N HIS A 94 -2.45 24.76 -2.24
CA HIS A 94 -2.48 23.35 -1.83
C HIS A 94 -2.36 23.21 -0.31
N VAL A 95 -3.22 22.38 0.29
CA VAL A 95 -3.18 22.04 1.72
C VAL A 95 -3.37 20.53 1.88
N TYR A 96 -2.42 19.86 2.53
CA TYR A 96 -2.35 18.40 2.64
C TYR A 96 -2.73 17.95 4.06
N PHE A 97 -3.58 16.92 4.15
CA PHE A 97 -4.13 16.41 5.39
C PHE A 97 -3.86 14.92 5.54
N ASP A 98 -3.62 14.48 6.78
CA ASP A 98 -3.30 13.09 7.12
C ASP A 98 -4.58 12.22 7.32
N GLN A 99 -4.42 11.04 7.93
CA GLN A 99 -5.53 10.13 8.25
C GLN A 99 -6.38 10.55 9.48
N LEU A 100 -5.90 11.50 10.28
CA LEU A 100 -6.60 12.11 11.42
C LEU A 100 -7.28 13.43 11.03
N ASP A 101 -7.20 13.81 9.74
CA ASP A 101 -7.61 15.10 9.19
C ASP A 101 -6.75 16.29 9.73
N GLU A 102 -5.52 16.00 10.19
CA GLU A 102 -4.53 17.01 10.62
C GLU A 102 -3.66 17.48 9.44
N MET A 103 -3.31 18.77 9.41
CA MET A 103 -2.45 19.36 8.37
C MET A 103 -0.99 18.89 8.52
N ILE A 104 -0.34 18.52 7.41
CA ILE A 104 1.05 18.01 7.42
C ILE A 104 2.08 19.12 7.17
N PRO A 105 2.35 19.59 5.93
CA PRO A 105 3.07 20.84 5.73
C PRO A 105 2.09 22.02 5.88
N PRO A 106 2.59 23.22 6.24
CA PRO A 106 1.80 24.45 6.14
C PRO A 106 1.22 24.68 4.73
N PRO A 107 0.16 25.49 4.59
CA PRO A 107 -0.45 25.79 3.30
C PRO A 107 0.56 26.38 2.30
N HIS A 108 0.52 25.90 1.05
CA HIS A 108 1.41 26.34 -0.01
C HIS A 108 0.63 27.06 -1.11
N LEU A 109 0.84 28.37 -1.21
CA LEU A 109 0.29 29.24 -2.27
C LEU A 109 1.38 29.53 -3.31
N ALA A 110 1.04 29.45 -4.60
CA ALA A 110 1.94 29.78 -5.69
C ALA A 110 1.24 30.52 -6.83
N LEU A 111 1.96 31.44 -7.47
CA LEU A 111 1.53 32.17 -8.66
C LEU A 111 1.78 31.33 -9.91
N GLU A 112 0.80 31.19 -10.80
CA GLU A 112 1.00 30.58 -12.12
C GLU A 112 1.66 31.57 -13.08
N THR A 113 2.94 31.37 -13.37
CA THR A 113 3.76 32.25 -14.21
C THR A 113 3.97 31.73 -15.64
N GLY A 114 3.54 30.50 -15.92
CA GLY A 114 3.57 29.89 -17.24
C GLY A 114 2.76 28.59 -17.28
N ARG A 115 2.70 27.90 -18.43
CA ARG A 115 1.99 26.61 -18.52
C ARG A 115 2.60 25.59 -17.57
N TYR A 116 1.92 25.32 -16.46
CA TYR A 116 2.37 24.45 -15.38
C TYR A 116 3.62 24.93 -14.61
N GLN A 117 3.98 26.23 -14.74
CA GLN A 117 5.05 26.85 -13.95
C GLN A 117 4.42 27.63 -12.80
N TYR A 118 4.91 27.40 -11.59
CA TYR A 118 4.33 27.93 -10.36
C TYR A 118 5.44 28.45 -9.45
N ASP A 119 5.46 29.76 -9.22
CA ASP A 119 6.43 30.40 -8.33
C ASP A 119 5.85 30.53 -6.92
N PRO A 120 6.56 30.06 -5.87
CA PRO A 120 6.07 30.12 -4.49
C PRO A 120 5.88 31.57 -4.03
N ILE A 121 4.77 31.82 -3.34
CA ILE A 121 4.48 33.13 -2.74
C ILE A 121 4.87 33.11 -1.27
N THR A 122 5.61 34.14 -0.84
CA THR A 122 5.82 34.42 0.59
C THR A 122 4.50 34.73 1.25
N ARG A 123 4.22 34.14 2.42
CA ARG A 123 2.89 34.18 3.08
C ARG A 123 2.38 35.60 3.35
N ASP A 124 3.26 36.58 3.39
CA ASP A 124 2.98 37.97 3.72
C ASP A 124 2.36 38.78 2.56
N GLU A 125 2.12 38.20 1.38
CA GLU A 125 1.42 38.89 0.25
C GLU A 125 -0.10 39.04 0.51
N PHE A 126 -0.70 38.18 1.34
CA PHE A 126 -2.15 38.13 1.60
C PHE A 126 -2.48 37.87 3.07
N ASP A 127 -3.36 38.68 3.67
CA ASP A 127 -3.79 38.51 5.07
C ASP A 127 -4.96 37.50 5.18
N VAL A 128 -4.66 36.23 4.90
CA VAL A 128 -5.65 35.15 4.83
C VAL A 128 -5.15 33.90 5.55
N ASP A 129 -5.95 33.41 6.51
CA ASP A 129 -5.76 32.07 7.07
C ASP A 129 -6.18 31.00 6.05
N TRP A 130 -5.20 30.59 5.24
CA TRP A 130 -5.36 29.56 4.23
C TRP A 130 -5.71 28.18 4.81
N LEU A 131 -5.41 27.92 6.08
CA LEU A 131 -5.78 26.66 6.73
C LEU A 131 -7.26 26.68 7.15
N GLU A 132 -7.71 27.70 7.90
CA GLU A 132 -9.13 27.82 8.31
C GLU A 132 -10.05 27.81 7.08
N LEU A 133 -9.68 28.54 6.03
CA LEU A 133 -10.37 28.57 4.73
C LEU A 133 -10.53 27.17 4.14
N SER A 134 -9.42 26.41 4.11
CA SER A 134 -9.38 25.06 3.53
C SER A 134 -10.20 24.08 4.34
N GLU A 135 -10.01 24.03 5.66
CA GLU A 135 -10.80 23.23 6.59
C GLU A 135 -12.29 23.48 6.42
N LYS A 136 -12.71 24.75 6.44
CA LYS A 136 -14.11 25.19 6.30
C LYS A 136 -14.72 24.79 4.95
N ALA A 137 -13.92 24.76 3.88
CA ALA A 137 -14.36 24.30 2.56
C ALA A 137 -14.57 22.77 2.52
N ILE A 138 -13.67 21.99 3.10
CA ILE A 138 -13.68 20.52 3.01
C ILE A 138 -14.54 19.82 4.09
N LYS A 139 -14.72 20.46 5.26
CA LYS A 139 -15.24 19.83 6.49
C LYS A 139 -16.50 19.00 6.29
N SER A 140 -17.47 19.53 5.54
CA SER A 140 -18.74 18.83 5.29
C SER A 140 -18.57 17.54 4.48
N VAL A 141 -17.62 17.51 3.53
CA VAL A 141 -17.38 16.37 2.64
C VAL A 141 -16.53 15.31 3.34
N ILE A 142 -15.42 15.72 3.96
CA ILE A 142 -14.55 14.80 4.73
C ILE A 142 -15.32 14.16 5.88
N THR A 143 -16.08 14.95 6.66
CA THR A 143 -16.91 14.41 7.76
C THR A 143 -17.88 13.33 7.26
N GLN A 144 -18.52 13.52 6.09
CA GLN A 144 -19.41 12.53 5.49
C GLN A 144 -18.66 11.27 5.03
N LEU A 145 -17.47 11.41 4.42
CA LEU A 145 -16.64 10.27 4.03
C LEU A 145 -16.19 9.46 5.26
N ARG A 146 -15.65 10.11 6.29
CA ARG A 146 -15.24 9.48 7.55
C ARG A 146 -16.40 8.76 8.23
N ALA A 147 -17.56 9.40 8.33
CA ALA A 147 -18.77 8.81 8.90
C ALA A 147 -19.26 7.57 8.12
N ALA A 148 -19.26 7.63 6.79
CA ALA A 148 -19.65 6.51 5.93
C ALA A 148 -18.64 5.35 5.98
N GLN A 149 -17.33 5.65 5.97
CA GLN A 149 -16.25 4.68 6.10
C GLN A 149 -16.32 3.96 7.45
N ASN A 150 -16.49 4.70 8.55
CA ASN A 150 -16.64 4.14 9.89
C ASN A 150 -17.91 3.30 10.02
N THR A 151 -19.06 3.78 9.51
CA THR A 151 -20.32 3.02 9.49
C THR A 151 -20.16 1.70 8.72
N LYS A 152 -19.57 1.70 7.52
CA LYS A 152 -19.37 0.45 6.74
C LYS A 152 -18.36 -0.49 7.40
N CYS A 153 -17.26 0.03 7.96
CA CYS A 153 -16.31 -0.76 8.74
C CYS A 153 -16.97 -1.42 9.97
N ASN A 154 -17.86 -0.71 10.66
CA ASN A 154 -18.54 -1.23 11.85
C ASN A 154 -19.66 -2.22 11.48
N SER A 155 -20.38 -2.02 10.37
CA SER A 155 -21.29 -3.02 9.80
C SER A 155 -20.55 -4.33 9.54
N LEU A 156 -19.44 -4.29 8.80
CA LEU A 156 -18.64 -5.47 8.50
C LEU A 156 -18.11 -6.17 9.76
N LYS A 157 -17.64 -5.44 10.78
CA LYS A 157 -17.26 -6.04 12.07
C LYS A 157 -18.44 -6.73 12.75
N ASN A 158 -19.61 -6.10 12.75
CA ASN A 158 -20.84 -6.65 13.35
C ASN A 158 -21.36 -7.88 12.58
N GLU A 159 -21.10 -7.97 11.27
CA GLU A 159 -21.39 -9.13 10.43
C GLU A 159 -20.36 -10.26 10.63
N ILE A 160 -19.06 -9.94 10.82
CA ILE A 160 -17.98 -10.92 11.07
C ILE A 160 -18.16 -11.61 12.42
N ASN A 161 -18.38 -10.86 13.50
CA ASN A 161 -18.46 -11.37 14.87
C ASN A 161 -19.38 -12.61 15.07
N PRO A 162 -20.64 -12.64 14.56
CA PRO A 162 -21.50 -13.82 14.71
C PRO A 162 -21.07 -14.99 13.81
N VAL A 163 -20.51 -14.72 12.62
CA VAL A 163 -19.96 -15.76 11.73
C VAL A 163 -18.76 -16.42 12.39
N GLU A 164 -17.83 -15.64 12.94
CA GLU A 164 -16.65 -16.12 13.65
C GLU A 164 -17.01 -17.01 14.86
N ARG A 165 -17.97 -16.60 15.69
CA ARG A 165 -18.51 -17.46 16.78
C ARG A 165 -19.09 -18.76 16.25
N ARG A 166 -19.80 -18.72 15.13
CA ARG A 166 -20.39 -19.91 14.48
C ARG A 166 -19.30 -20.82 13.90
N THR A 167 -18.26 -20.28 13.27
CA THR A 167 -17.10 -21.04 12.77
C THR A 167 -16.41 -21.78 13.92
N ILE A 168 -16.18 -21.11 15.06
CA ILE A 168 -15.62 -21.73 16.26
C ILE A 168 -16.51 -22.88 16.76
N GLN A 169 -17.82 -22.66 16.93
CA GLN A 169 -18.76 -23.70 17.38
C GLN A 169 -18.80 -24.91 16.42
N LEU A 170 -18.79 -24.67 15.12
CA LEU A 170 -18.81 -25.74 14.12
C LEU A 170 -17.50 -26.55 14.13
N SER A 171 -16.37 -25.91 14.48
CA SER A 171 -15.06 -26.58 14.58
C SER A 171 -14.97 -27.62 15.72
N GLU A 172 -15.79 -27.49 16.78
CA GLU A 172 -15.79 -28.42 17.93
C GLU A 172 -16.15 -29.87 17.57
N ASN A 173 -16.84 -30.08 16.44
CA ASN A 173 -17.08 -31.40 15.86
C ASN A 173 -16.99 -31.32 14.33
N LEU A 174 -15.77 -31.16 13.82
CA LEU A 174 -15.52 -30.92 12.41
C LEU A 174 -16.07 -32.05 11.52
N GLU A 175 -15.98 -33.32 11.93
CA GLU A 175 -16.51 -34.46 11.16
C GLU A 175 -18.00 -34.32 10.82
N LYS A 176 -18.84 -33.96 11.80
CA LYS A 176 -20.28 -33.80 11.61
C LYS A 176 -20.67 -32.46 10.98
N ASN A 177 -19.87 -31.42 11.23
CA ASN A 177 -20.19 -30.05 10.83
C ASN A 177 -19.47 -29.59 9.56
N LYS A 178 -18.58 -30.39 8.96
CA LYS A 178 -17.62 -30.02 7.90
C LYS A 178 -18.17 -29.07 6.83
N ARG A 179 -19.31 -29.42 6.21
CA ARG A 179 -19.94 -28.59 5.17
C ARG A 179 -20.41 -27.22 5.68
N ASN A 180 -20.98 -27.18 6.88
CA ASN A 180 -21.42 -25.94 7.52
C ASN A 180 -20.23 -25.10 7.98
N TYR A 181 -19.16 -25.75 8.46
CA TYR A 181 -17.90 -25.10 8.84
C TYR A 181 -17.25 -24.42 7.64
N LEU A 182 -17.05 -25.15 6.54
CA LEU A 182 -16.47 -24.60 5.30
C LEU A 182 -17.31 -23.43 4.77
N ALA A 183 -18.65 -23.53 4.77
CA ALA A 183 -19.52 -22.44 4.37
C ALA A 183 -19.41 -21.19 5.27
N ALA A 184 -19.33 -21.36 6.59
CA ALA A 184 -19.11 -20.27 7.54
C ALA A 184 -17.73 -19.64 7.36
N LEU A 185 -16.70 -20.46 7.11
CA LEU A 185 -15.32 -20.01 6.86
C LEU A 185 -15.22 -19.21 5.54
N THR A 186 -15.86 -19.67 4.45
CA THR A 186 -15.96 -18.88 3.20
C THR A 186 -16.64 -17.53 3.44
N GLN A 187 -17.73 -17.49 4.21
CA GLN A 187 -18.43 -16.25 4.57
C GLN A 187 -17.52 -15.32 5.38
N GLN A 188 -16.78 -15.86 6.36
CA GLN A 188 -15.83 -15.13 7.20
C GLN A 188 -14.66 -14.55 6.39
N ILE A 189 -14.08 -15.33 5.48
CA ILE A 189 -13.06 -14.90 4.52
C ILE A 189 -13.59 -13.75 3.66
N GLY A 190 -14.78 -13.90 3.07
CA GLY A 190 -15.37 -12.87 2.20
C GLY A 190 -15.63 -11.54 2.93
N LEU A 191 -16.14 -11.59 4.17
CA LEU A 191 -16.38 -10.40 4.99
C LEU A 191 -15.08 -9.74 5.47
N LYS A 192 -14.08 -10.53 5.91
CA LYS A 192 -12.76 -9.99 6.30
C LYS A 192 -12.00 -9.42 5.10
N THR A 193 -12.15 -10.02 3.91
CA THR A 193 -11.63 -9.48 2.64
C THR A 193 -12.23 -8.10 2.37
N GLN A 194 -13.56 -7.95 2.33
CA GLN A 194 -14.22 -6.64 2.17
C GLN A 194 -13.75 -5.60 3.21
N LEU A 195 -13.54 -6.02 4.46
CA LEU A 195 -13.04 -5.14 5.51
C LEU A 195 -11.56 -4.74 5.32
N ASN A 196 -10.74 -5.62 4.74
CA ASN A 196 -9.36 -5.31 4.37
C ASN A 196 -9.30 -4.41 3.13
N GLU A 197 -10.17 -4.61 2.15
CA GLU A 197 -10.28 -3.76 0.95
C GLU A 197 -10.60 -2.29 1.30
N ILE A 198 -11.30 -2.03 2.41
CA ILE A 198 -11.68 -0.66 2.84
C ILE A 198 -10.65 -0.03 3.79
N ASN A 199 -9.98 -0.83 4.63
CA ASN A 199 -9.20 -0.34 5.77
C ASN A 199 -7.77 -0.92 5.83
N SER A 200 -7.30 -1.49 4.71
CA SER A 200 -5.95 -1.97 4.38
C SER A 200 -4.97 -2.06 5.57
N LYS A 201 -4.86 -3.25 6.16
CA LYS A 201 -3.85 -3.58 7.18
C LYS A 201 -3.18 -4.90 6.86
N GLU A 202 -1.85 -4.93 6.88
CA GLU A 202 -1.05 -6.12 6.58
C GLU A 202 -1.45 -7.33 7.45
N ASP A 203 -1.67 -7.11 8.76
CA ASP A 203 -2.09 -8.16 9.70
C ASP A 203 -3.40 -8.86 9.29
N LYS A 204 -4.34 -8.12 8.69
CA LYS A 204 -5.62 -8.69 8.22
C LYS A 204 -5.45 -9.52 6.96
N GLN A 205 -4.47 -9.18 6.12
CA GLN A 205 -4.16 -9.95 4.94
C GLN A 205 -3.59 -11.32 5.31
N LYS A 206 -2.66 -11.35 6.28
CA LYS A 206 -2.12 -12.59 6.88
C LYS A 206 -3.23 -13.44 7.52
N GLU A 207 -4.18 -12.80 8.21
CA GLU A 207 -5.35 -13.49 8.79
C GLU A 207 -6.23 -14.17 7.71
N ILE A 208 -6.50 -13.46 6.61
CA ILE A 208 -7.26 -13.97 5.45
C ILE A 208 -6.55 -15.18 4.81
N GLU A 209 -5.24 -15.07 4.59
CA GLU A 209 -4.41 -16.12 4.00
C GLU A 209 -4.39 -17.39 4.88
N LEU A 210 -4.30 -17.26 6.20
CA LEU A 210 -4.46 -18.39 7.13
C LEU A 210 -5.82 -19.07 6.97
N MET A 211 -6.91 -18.30 6.99
CA MET A 211 -8.26 -18.90 6.86
C MET A 211 -8.45 -19.60 5.51
N GLN A 212 -7.82 -19.11 4.45
CA GLN A 212 -7.79 -19.78 3.14
C GLN A 212 -6.99 -21.09 3.18
N ALA A 213 -5.85 -21.12 3.87
CA ALA A 213 -5.08 -22.35 4.08
C ALA A 213 -5.86 -23.39 4.91
N ILE A 214 -6.51 -22.97 5.99
CA ILE A 214 -7.39 -23.83 6.82
C ILE A 214 -8.55 -24.38 5.97
N TYR A 215 -9.16 -23.54 5.13
CA TYR A 215 -10.21 -23.99 4.20
C TYR A 215 -9.70 -25.08 3.27
N GLN A 216 -8.55 -24.87 2.63
CA GLN A 216 -7.93 -25.84 1.72
C GLN A 216 -7.57 -27.15 2.42
N GLN A 217 -6.99 -27.09 3.62
CA GLN A 217 -6.65 -28.27 4.41
C GLN A 217 -7.91 -29.10 4.72
N VAL A 218 -8.94 -28.47 5.30
CA VAL A 218 -10.18 -29.15 5.66
C VAL A 218 -10.89 -29.69 4.42
N ASP A 219 -10.90 -28.98 3.29
CA ASP A 219 -11.50 -29.49 2.04
C ASP A 219 -10.69 -30.67 1.46
N SER A 220 -9.35 -30.61 1.48
CA SER A 220 -8.47 -31.64 0.89
C SER A 220 -8.60 -33.03 1.54
N GLU A 221 -8.92 -33.10 2.85
CA GLU A 221 -9.22 -34.34 3.57
C GLU A 221 -10.44 -35.11 3.00
N ILE A 222 -11.22 -34.52 2.09
CA ILE A 222 -12.28 -35.23 1.37
C ILE A 222 -11.70 -36.19 0.31
N SER A 223 -10.54 -35.88 -0.26
CA SER A 223 -9.96 -36.65 -1.38
C SER A 223 -9.15 -37.87 -0.96
N SER A 224 -8.75 -37.98 0.32
CA SER A 224 -7.83 -39.02 0.81
C SER A 224 -8.49 -40.12 1.65
N LEU A 225 -9.79 -40.02 1.96
CA LEU A 225 -10.50 -41.06 2.71
C LEU A 225 -10.69 -42.33 1.85
N PRO A 226 -10.11 -43.48 2.24
CA PRO A 226 -10.27 -44.71 1.47
C PRO A 226 -11.73 -45.12 1.42
N ARG A 227 -12.26 -45.38 0.22
CA ARG A 227 -13.52 -46.12 0.07
C ARG A 227 -13.35 -47.48 0.75
N VAL A 228 -13.89 -47.62 1.97
CA VAL A 228 -13.98 -48.91 2.66
C VAL A 228 -14.83 -49.83 1.79
N SER A 229 -14.17 -50.69 1.04
CA SER A 229 -14.81 -51.69 0.19
C SER A 229 -15.65 -52.58 1.09
N ARG A 230 -16.99 -52.47 0.99
CA ARG A 230 -17.92 -53.39 1.64
C ARG A 230 -17.59 -54.81 1.18
N LYS A 231 -16.90 -55.58 2.02
CA LYS A 231 -16.75 -57.03 1.83
C LYS A 231 -18.15 -57.64 1.84
N ALA A 232 -18.65 -57.99 0.67
CA ALA A 232 -19.91 -58.71 0.52
C ALA A 232 -19.76 -60.09 1.17
N LYS A 233 -20.30 -60.25 2.38
CA LYS A 233 -20.34 -61.54 3.08
C LYS A 233 -21.43 -62.40 2.45
N LYS A 234 -21.06 -63.11 1.38
CA LYS A 234 -21.94 -63.98 0.59
C LYS A 234 -22.25 -65.25 1.37
N ASN A 235 -23.31 -65.24 2.18
CA ASN A 235 -23.87 -66.43 2.82
C ASN A 235 -25.05 -66.98 2.00
N ALA A 236 -24.87 -68.18 1.47
CA ALA A 236 -25.90 -69.16 1.10
C ALA A 236 -25.38 -70.51 1.62
N ALA A 237 -26.18 -71.50 2.03
CA ALA A 237 -27.60 -71.75 1.78
C ALA A 237 -28.29 -72.37 3.03
N PRO A 238 -29.61 -72.68 3.01
CA PRO A 238 -30.40 -72.96 4.22
C PRO A 238 -30.80 -74.43 4.43
N ALA A 239 -31.11 -74.76 5.70
CA ALA A 239 -31.93 -75.88 6.19
C ALA A 239 -32.25 -75.66 7.69
N THR A 240 -33.24 -76.25 8.37
CA THR A 240 -34.56 -76.82 8.02
C THR A 240 -35.32 -77.11 9.34
N GLN A 241 -36.66 -76.98 9.37
CA GLN A 241 -37.60 -77.36 10.49
C GLN A 241 -37.52 -76.48 11.78
N SER A 242 -38.64 -75.88 12.23
CA SER A 242 -39.73 -76.43 13.09
C SER A 242 -39.31 -76.43 14.59
N THR A 243 -40.05 -75.93 15.59
CA THR A 243 -41.51 -75.84 15.83
C THR A 243 -41.94 -74.65 16.73
N ASN A 244 -43.22 -74.29 16.65
CA ASN A 244 -44.14 -73.65 17.62
C ASN A 244 -43.68 -73.40 19.08
N THR A 245 -43.97 -72.19 19.61
CA THR A 245 -44.97 -71.82 20.67
C THR A 245 -44.62 -70.39 21.15
N ASP A 246 -45.45 -69.34 21.03
CA ASP A 246 -46.76 -69.03 21.67
C ASP A 246 -46.62 -68.44 23.11
N ALA A 247 -47.63 -67.67 23.54
CA ALA A 247 -47.75 -66.89 24.81
C ALA A 247 -47.27 -65.41 24.86
N THR A 248 -48.22 -64.53 24.54
CA THR A 248 -48.48 -63.20 25.16
C THR A 248 -49.13 -63.38 26.58
N PRO A 249 -49.61 -62.36 27.35
CA PRO A 249 -49.61 -60.87 27.24
C PRO A 249 -49.31 -60.09 28.57
N THR A 250 -49.45 -58.73 28.52
CA THR A 250 -49.91 -57.81 29.62
C THR A 250 -49.06 -57.65 30.91
N GLU A 251 -49.16 -56.63 31.78
CA GLU A 251 -50.01 -55.43 32.04
C GLU A 251 -49.11 -54.37 32.77
N ALA A 252 -49.12 -53.04 32.52
CA ALA A 252 -50.05 -51.95 32.91
C ALA A 252 -49.83 -51.29 34.31
N SER A 253 -50.51 -50.15 34.52
CA SER A 253 -50.59 -49.27 35.74
C SER A 253 -49.41 -48.29 35.99
N LYS A 254 -49.53 -46.98 35.75
CA LYS A 254 -50.25 -45.89 36.48
C LYS A 254 -49.56 -45.48 37.81
N LEU A 255 -49.04 -44.26 38.03
CA LEU A 255 -49.62 -42.89 37.99
C LEU A 255 -50.37 -42.51 39.29
N THR A 256 -49.74 -41.68 40.14
CA THR A 256 -50.39 -40.73 41.08
C THR A 256 -49.46 -39.58 41.49
N LYS A 257 -50.04 -38.39 41.69
CA LYS A 257 -49.44 -37.20 42.35
C LYS A 257 -50.02 -37.06 43.76
N THR A 258 -49.34 -36.32 44.65
CA THR A 258 -49.99 -35.43 45.65
C THR A 258 -48.99 -34.41 46.22
N ASP A 259 -49.52 -33.33 46.80
CA ASP A 259 -48.83 -32.04 46.95
C ASP A 259 -48.29 -31.70 48.37
N ALA A 260 -47.19 -30.94 48.37
CA ALA A 260 -46.88 -29.80 49.27
C ALA A 260 -46.81 -30.05 50.81
N PRO A 261 -46.55 -29.01 51.63
CA PRO A 261 -45.18 -28.51 51.85
C PRO A 261 -44.79 -28.38 53.34
N ASN A 262 -43.49 -28.25 53.66
CA ASN A 262 -43.12 -27.65 54.95
C ASN A 262 -41.77 -26.91 54.94
N VAL A 263 -41.64 -25.96 55.86
CA VAL A 263 -40.58 -24.94 55.94
C VAL A 263 -39.48 -25.34 56.93
N GLY A 264 -38.21 -25.08 56.59
CA GLY A 264 -37.09 -25.25 57.53
C GLY A 264 -35.83 -24.51 57.09
N LYS A 265 -35.51 -23.38 57.73
CA LYS A 265 -34.24 -22.67 57.54
C LYS A 265 -33.15 -23.29 58.44
N ALA A 266 -31.98 -23.58 57.89
CA ALA A 266 -30.69 -23.49 58.60
C ALA A 266 -29.52 -23.45 57.62
N ALA A 267 -28.43 -22.77 57.98
CA ALA A 267 -27.25 -22.61 57.16
C ALA A 267 -26.27 -23.79 57.29
N VAL A 268 -25.32 -23.91 56.34
CA VAL A 268 -23.86 -23.89 56.59
C VAL A 268 -23.09 -24.29 55.32
N SER A 269 -22.10 -23.46 54.98
CA SER A 269 -20.96 -23.63 54.04
C SER A 269 -20.95 -24.76 52.98
N LYS A 270 -20.65 -24.38 51.73
CA LYS A 270 -19.68 -25.11 50.88
C LYS A 270 -18.99 -24.16 49.90
N LYS A 271 -17.68 -23.94 50.07
CA LYS A 271 -16.84 -23.23 49.09
C LYS A 271 -16.76 -24.05 47.81
N THR A 272 -17.38 -23.60 46.73
CA THR A 272 -17.30 -24.22 45.40
C THR A 272 -15.94 -23.97 44.74
N LYS A 273 -14.92 -24.77 45.09
CA LYS A 273 -13.74 -24.97 44.24
C LYS A 273 -14.18 -25.74 42.98
N SER A 274 -14.51 -25.06 41.88
CA SER A 274 -14.82 -25.75 40.61
C SER A 274 -14.49 -24.97 39.32
N SER A 275 -13.81 -23.82 39.38
CA SER A 275 -13.44 -23.05 38.17
C SER A 275 -12.05 -23.36 37.60
N SER A 276 -11.10 -23.91 38.37
CA SER A 276 -9.69 -24.04 37.94
C SER A 276 -9.37 -25.29 37.09
N VAL A 277 -10.31 -26.24 36.94
CA VAL A 277 -10.05 -27.50 36.22
C VAL A 277 -10.20 -27.35 34.71
N ARG A 278 -11.17 -26.55 34.23
CA ARG A 278 -11.42 -26.39 32.77
C ARG A 278 -10.35 -25.57 32.02
N VAL A 279 -9.53 -24.78 32.71
CA VAL A 279 -8.44 -24.01 32.08
C VAL A 279 -7.24 -24.91 31.80
N LYS A 280 -6.85 -25.75 32.78
CA LYS A 280 -5.68 -26.65 32.66
C LYS A 280 -5.77 -27.63 31.50
N VAL A 281 -6.95 -28.21 31.26
CA VAL A 281 -7.18 -29.21 30.20
C VAL A 281 -6.92 -28.66 28.78
N LYS A 282 -6.89 -27.33 28.58
CA LYS A 282 -6.50 -26.71 27.29
C LYS A 282 -5.04 -26.23 27.23
N GLU A 283 -4.33 -26.14 28.34
CA GLU A 283 -2.87 -25.89 28.33
C GLU A 283 -2.09 -27.17 27.98
N GLU A 284 -2.57 -28.32 28.44
CA GLU A 284 -1.95 -29.64 28.23
C GLU A 284 -1.84 -30.07 26.76
N GLN A 285 -2.66 -29.52 25.85
CA GLN A 285 -2.64 -29.87 24.42
C GLN A 285 -1.49 -29.17 23.64
N PHE A 286 -1.22 -27.89 23.94
CA PHE A 286 -0.28 -27.07 23.16
C PHE A 286 1.14 -27.08 23.73
N ALA A 287 1.28 -27.10 25.07
CA ALA A 287 2.58 -27.09 25.73
C ALA A 287 3.59 -28.16 25.22
N PRO A 288 3.23 -29.46 25.05
CA PRO A 288 4.18 -30.46 24.55
C PRO A 288 4.58 -30.22 23.08
N GLN A 289 3.69 -29.67 22.25
CA GLN A 289 3.98 -29.38 20.84
C GLN A 289 4.88 -28.15 20.69
N ILE A 290 4.66 -27.12 21.52
CA ILE A 290 5.52 -25.92 21.59
C ILE A 290 6.90 -26.29 22.16
N ASN A 291 6.99 -27.17 23.15
CA ASN A 291 8.28 -27.67 23.65
C ASN A 291 9.05 -28.42 22.55
N LYS A 292 8.37 -29.31 21.80
CA LYS A 292 8.97 -29.99 20.63
C LYS A 292 9.50 -29.00 19.59
N LEU A 293 8.78 -27.90 19.32
CA LEU A 293 9.26 -26.82 18.47
C LEU A 293 10.49 -26.10 19.03
N SER A 294 10.58 -25.94 20.34
CA SER A 294 11.78 -25.41 21.00
C SER A 294 12.99 -26.31 20.77
N ASP A 295 12.80 -27.62 20.86
CA ASP A 295 13.86 -28.61 20.68
C ASP A 295 14.30 -28.70 19.20
N GLU A 296 13.34 -28.69 18.26
CA GLU A 296 13.61 -28.61 16.81
C GLU A 296 14.37 -27.30 16.47
N LEU A 297 13.98 -26.16 17.07
CA LEU A 297 14.63 -24.85 16.87
C LEU A 297 16.09 -24.81 17.35
N LEU A 298 16.41 -25.48 18.47
CA LEU A 298 17.79 -25.54 18.99
C LEU A 298 18.74 -26.34 18.08
N GLN A 299 18.22 -27.24 17.24
CA GLN A 299 19.01 -28.08 16.35
C GLN A 299 19.35 -27.39 15.01
N VAL A 300 18.62 -26.34 14.62
CA VAL A 300 18.75 -25.68 13.30
C VAL A 300 20.15 -25.13 13.03
N GLU A 301 20.81 -24.53 14.04
CA GLU A 301 22.17 -24.00 13.85
C GLU A 301 23.23 -25.10 13.69
N ALA A 302 22.93 -26.35 14.10
CA ALA A 302 23.83 -27.50 13.98
C ALA A 302 23.68 -28.27 12.65
N ILE A 303 22.66 -27.96 11.82
CA ILE A 303 22.50 -28.56 10.49
C ILE A 303 23.63 -28.03 9.59
N ALA A 304 24.40 -28.97 9.02
CA ALA A 304 25.55 -28.68 8.17
C ALA A 304 25.21 -28.60 6.68
N ASP A 305 24.13 -29.26 6.23
CA ASP A 305 23.64 -29.13 4.86
C ASP A 305 22.77 -27.87 4.73
N GLU A 306 23.12 -27.01 3.78
CA GLU A 306 22.50 -25.70 3.65
C GLU A 306 21.08 -25.77 3.06
N SER A 307 20.75 -26.81 2.29
CA SER A 307 19.42 -27.03 1.69
C SER A 307 18.46 -27.66 2.72
N GLU A 308 18.93 -28.66 3.47
CA GLU A 308 18.21 -29.21 4.63
C GLU A 308 17.88 -28.11 5.64
N LYS A 309 18.86 -27.26 5.95
CA LYS A 309 18.68 -26.12 6.86
C LYS A 309 17.68 -25.09 6.34
N THR A 310 17.71 -24.77 5.04
CA THR A 310 16.68 -23.95 4.37
C THR A 310 15.28 -24.54 4.59
N ALA A 311 15.10 -25.83 4.30
CA ALA A 311 13.82 -26.51 4.46
C ALA A 311 13.34 -26.53 5.92
N VAL A 312 14.22 -26.82 6.87
CA VAL A 312 13.90 -26.82 8.31
C VAL A 312 13.51 -25.42 8.80
N ILE A 313 14.23 -24.36 8.37
CA ILE A 313 13.88 -22.97 8.71
C ILE A 313 12.48 -22.61 8.20
N GLN A 314 12.16 -22.96 6.96
CA GLN A 314 10.84 -22.72 6.36
C GLN A 314 9.72 -23.44 7.14
N VAL A 315 9.91 -24.73 7.42
CA VAL A 315 8.94 -25.56 8.15
C VAL A 315 8.72 -25.07 9.57
N LEU A 316 9.80 -24.68 10.29
CA LEU A 316 9.67 -24.16 11.66
C LEU A 316 8.98 -22.81 11.70
N LEU A 317 9.33 -21.89 10.80
CA LEU A 317 8.66 -20.59 10.71
C LEU A 317 7.16 -20.75 10.43
N GLN A 318 6.78 -21.66 9.52
CA GLN A 318 5.39 -21.98 9.25
C GLN A 318 4.68 -22.51 10.50
N LYS A 319 5.22 -23.56 11.14
CA LYS A 319 4.62 -24.14 12.37
C LYS A 319 4.48 -23.09 13.48
N ILE A 320 5.51 -22.27 13.72
CA ILE A 320 5.47 -21.22 14.75
C ILE A 320 4.32 -20.24 14.49
N ASN A 321 4.14 -19.81 13.24
CA ASN A 321 3.05 -18.92 12.85
C ASN A 321 1.68 -19.59 13.02
N GLU A 322 1.53 -20.85 12.62
CA GLU A 322 0.31 -21.65 12.85
C GLU A 322 -0.04 -21.72 14.35
N PHE A 323 0.93 -22.03 15.22
CA PHE A 323 0.70 -22.04 16.67
C PHE A 323 0.39 -20.66 17.26
N GLN A 324 1.00 -19.58 16.78
CA GLN A 324 0.65 -18.22 17.23
C GLN A 324 -0.83 -17.87 16.95
N LEU A 325 -1.42 -18.49 15.94
CA LEU A 325 -2.79 -18.25 15.50
C LEU A 325 -3.79 -19.24 16.14
N MET A 326 -3.34 -20.43 16.53
CA MET A 326 -4.15 -21.45 17.22
C MET A 326 -4.18 -21.30 18.75
N VAL A 327 -3.13 -20.76 19.37
CA VAL A 327 -3.06 -20.59 20.83
C VAL A 327 -4.05 -19.50 21.29
N PRO A 328 -4.99 -19.81 22.21
CA PRO A 328 -5.96 -18.83 22.69
C PRO A 328 -5.28 -17.62 23.36
N SER A 329 -5.83 -16.43 23.15
CA SER A 329 -5.32 -15.17 23.75
C SER A 329 -5.31 -15.15 25.28
N SER A 330 -5.95 -16.12 25.94
CA SER A 330 -5.86 -16.31 27.40
C SER A 330 -4.57 -17.01 27.86
N GLN A 331 -3.75 -17.52 26.94
CA GLN A 331 -2.48 -18.21 27.20
C GLN A 331 -1.28 -17.33 26.81
N ASP A 332 -1.26 -16.09 27.30
CA ASP A 332 -0.23 -15.07 26.99
C ASP A 332 1.21 -15.59 27.11
N HIS A 333 1.48 -16.47 28.08
CA HIS A 333 2.81 -17.03 28.29
C HIS A 333 3.29 -17.89 27.10
N LEU A 334 2.40 -18.70 26.50
CA LEU A 334 2.72 -19.49 25.30
C LEU A 334 2.91 -18.60 24.07
N ILE A 335 2.08 -17.55 23.93
CA ILE A 335 2.24 -16.54 22.86
C ILE A 335 3.58 -15.83 22.99
N GLN A 336 4.02 -15.49 24.21
CA GLN A 336 5.35 -14.90 24.46
C GLN A 336 6.51 -15.89 24.21
N VAL A 337 6.31 -17.19 24.36
CA VAL A 337 7.29 -18.22 23.98
C VAL A 337 7.38 -18.32 22.46
N LEU A 338 6.25 -18.43 21.77
CA LEU A 338 6.19 -18.49 20.30
C LEU A 338 6.76 -17.24 19.63
N ARG A 339 6.51 -16.03 20.17
CA ARG A 339 7.16 -14.79 19.70
C ARG A 339 8.67 -14.75 19.93
N ARG A 340 9.19 -15.44 20.96
CA ARG A 340 10.64 -15.61 21.17
C ARG A 340 11.23 -16.58 20.15
N MET A 341 10.53 -17.69 19.87
CA MET A 341 10.90 -18.65 18.82
C MET A 341 10.91 -17.99 17.44
N GLU A 342 9.87 -17.22 17.09
CA GLU A 342 9.77 -16.48 15.82
C GLU A 342 10.97 -15.54 15.62
N ARG A 343 11.33 -14.75 16.65
CA ARG A 343 12.51 -13.87 16.60
C ARG A 343 13.82 -14.66 16.42
N SER A 344 13.94 -15.80 17.10
CA SER A 344 15.12 -16.66 17.02
C SER A 344 15.26 -17.30 15.63
N ILE A 345 14.21 -17.92 15.08
CA ILE A 345 14.23 -18.51 13.74
C ILE A 345 14.40 -17.44 12.65
N THR A 346 13.85 -16.23 12.85
CA THR A 346 14.07 -15.08 11.96
C THR A 346 15.54 -14.64 11.96
N LEU A 347 16.20 -14.63 13.13
CA LEU A 347 17.62 -14.30 13.23
C LEU A 347 18.49 -15.38 12.56
N ILE A 348 18.22 -16.67 12.83
CA ILE A 348 18.90 -17.81 12.19
C ILE A 348 18.72 -17.74 10.67
N GLY A 349 17.49 -17.58 10.20
CA GLY A 349 17.16 -17.45 8.78
C GLY A 349 17.79 -16.22 8.12
N LYS A 350 17.90 -15.08 8.81
CA LYS A 350 18.64 -13.92 8.28
C LYS A 350 20.14 -14.20 8.13
N LYS A 351 20.78 -14.88 9.09
CA LYS A 351 22.17 -15.33 8.94
C LYS A 351 22.32 -16.28 7.75
N HIS A 352 21.40 -17.24 7.62
CA HIS A 352 21.37 -18.25 6.57
C HIS A 352 21.22 -17.64 5.17
N ILE A 353 20.27 -16.72 5.00
CA ILE A 353 20.08 -15.95 3.76
C ILE A 353 21.35 -15.20 3.38
N ASN A 354 22.02 -14.52 4.33
CA ASN A 354 23.26 -13.80 4.06
C ASN A 354 24.42 -14.72 3.64
N LEU A 355 24.48 -15.94 4.18
CA LEU A 355 25.46 -16.97 3.79
C LEU A 355 25.17 -17.47 2.36
N LEU A 356 23.94 -17.92 2.09
CA LEU A 356 23.49 -18.38 0.77
C LEU A 356 23.71 -17.33 -0.32
N LEU A 357 23.36 -16.06 -0.06
CA LEU A 357 23.58 -14.95 -0.99
C LEU A 357 25.06 -14.68 -1.25
N SER A 358 25.92 -14.80 -0.23
CA SER A 358 27.37 -14.66 -0.40
C SER A 358 27.96 -15.81 -1.22
N ASN A 359 27.37 -17.01 -1.11
CA ASN A 359 27.71 -18.20 -1.90
C ASN A 359 27.04 -18.22 -3.30
N ARG A 360 26.20 -17.24 -3.64
CA ARG A 360 25.39 -17.15 -4.88
C ARG A 360 24.33 -18.26 -5.04
N ASN A 361 23.92 -18.91 -3.96
CA ASN A 361 22.88 -19.94 -3.95
C ASN A 361 21.48 -19.31 -4.00
N PHE A 362 21.20 -18.52 -5.05
CA PHE A 362 19.99 -17.69 -5.14
C PHE A 362 18.69 -18.50 -5.12
N ASP A 363 18.67 -19.67 -5.75
CA ASP A 363 17.48 -20.54 -5.81
C ASP A 363 17.05 -21.00 -4.41
N GLU A 364 18.01 -21.40 -3.56
CA GLU A 364 17.78 -21.75 -2.15
C GLU A 364 17.22 -20.56 -1.34
N VAL A 365 17.70 -19.35 -1.61
CA VAL A 365 17.19 -18.14 -0.93
C VAL A 365 15.72 -17.88 -1.26
N VAL A 366 15.24 -18.23 -2.45
CA VAL A 366 13.82 -18.07 -2.84
C VAL A 366 12.88 -18.88 -1.94
N HIS A 367 13.31 -20.03 -1.41
CA HIS A 367 12.51 -20.82 -0.46
C HIS A 367 12.28 -20.10 0.88
N LEU A 368 13.14 -19.12 1.24
CA LEU A 368 13.03 -18.32 2.46
C LEU A 368 12.32 -16.96 2.25
N ARG A 369 11.49 -16.84 1.20
CA ARG A 369 10.77 -15.60 0.84
C ARG A 369 9.99 -14.95 1.98
N ALA A 370 9.46 -15.72 2.92
CA ALA A 370 8.75 -15.22 4.09
C ALA A 370 9.61 -14.30 4.99
N LEU A 371 10.94 -14.47 4.97
CA LEU A 371 11.90 -13.69 5.74
C LEU A 371 12.44 -12.45 4.99
N PHE A 372 12.14 -12.29 3.70
CA PHE A 372 12.68 -11.19 2.89
C PHE A 372 12.41 -9.78 3.46
N PRO A 373 11.25 -9.46 4.07
CA PRO A 373 11.02 -8.14 4.67
C PRO A 373 12.01 -7.77 5.78
N VAL A 374 12.63 -8.76 6.45
CA VAL A 374 13.58 -8.56 7.56
C VAL A 374 15.03 -8.85 7.15
N ALA A 375 15.23 -9.78 6.21
CA ALA A 375 16.55 -10.20 5.73
C ALA A 375 17.11 -9.32 4.61
N LEU A 376 16.28 -8.94 3.62
CA LEU A 376 16.71 -8.12 2.48
C LEU A 376 16.63 -6.64 2.86
N ASP A 377 17.55 -6.17 3.71
CA ASP A 377 17.62 -4.77 4.10
C ASP A 377 18.37 -3.90 3.07
N ASP A 378 18.55 -2.63 3.39
CA ASP A 378 19.19 -1.66 2.49
C ASP A 378 20.72 -1.71 2.62
N ALA A 379 21.28 -2.28 3.69
CA ALA A 379 22.71 -2.52 3.82
C ALA A 379 23.17 -3.62 2.84
N LEU A 380 22.36 -4.65 2.63
CA LEU A 380 22.60 -5.68 1.63
C LEU A 380 22.55 -5.12 0.18
N PHE A 381 21.67 -4.15 -0.08
CA PHE A 381 21.62 -3.44 -1.38
C PHE A 381 22.84 -2.54 -1.59
N ASN A 382 23.24 -1.79 -0.56
CA ASN A 382 24.49 -1.02 -0.57
C ASN A 382 25.71 -1.92 -0.77
N LYS A 383 25.75 -3.13 -0.18
CA LYS A 383 26.79 -4.13 -0.44
C LYS A 383 26.81 -4.57 -1.91
N ALA A 384 25.65 -4.86 -2.50
CA ALA A 384 25.55 -5.26 -3.92
C ALA A 384 26.07 -4.16 -4.87
N LEU A 385 25.77 -2.90 -4.59
CA LEU A 385 26.31 -1.75 -5.32
C LEU A 385 27.83 -1.61 -5.11
N MET A 386 28.30 -1.62 -3.85
CA MET A 386 29.71 -1.47 -3.47
C MET A 386 30.62 -2.54 -4.10
N GLU A 387 30.15 -3.79 -4.17
CA GLU A 387 30.90 -4.91 -4.78
C GLU A 387 30.76 -4.94 -6.31
N LEU A 388 29.91 -4.08 -6.88
CA LEU A 388 29.45 -4.09 -8.27
C LEU A 388 28.98 -5.50 -8.69
N ASN A 389 28.16 -6.10 -7.83
CA ASN A 389 27.69 -7.48 -7.94
C ASN A 389 26.32 -7.51 -8.64
N ALA A 390 26.35 -7.57 -9.97
CA ALA A 390 25.15 -7.53 -10.82
C ALA A 390 24.17 -8.69 -10.54
N ASP A 391 24.67 -9.89 -10.22
CA ASP A 391 23.84 -11.06 -9.91
C ASP A 391 23.02 -10.84 -8.63
N LEU A 392 23.69 -10.39 -7.56
CA LEU A 392 23.05 -10.04 -6.29
C LEU A 392 22.09 -8.86 -6.45
N LEU A 393 22.47 -7.84 -7.22
CA LEU A 393 21.62 -6.68 -7.50
C LEU A 393 20.33 -7.11 -8.23
N SER A 394 20.44 -7.96 -9.25
CA SER A 394 19.31 -8.52 -10.00
C SER A 394 18.39 -9.35 -9.11
N PHE A 395 18.96 -10.20 -8.24
CA PHE A 395 18.21 -10.97 -7.25
C PHE A 395 17.41 -10.06 -6.30
N LEU A 396 18.06 -9.02 -5.75
CA LEU A 396 17.44 -8.08 -4.80
C LEU A 396 16.30 -7.30 -5.44
N LEU A 397 16.50 -6.78 -6.66
CA LEU A 397 15.48 -6.02 -7.41
C LEU A 397 14.31 -6.87 -7.88
N THR A 398 14.52 -8.17 -8.10
CA THR A 398 13.47 -9.14 -8.43
C THR A 398 12.62 -9.48 -7.21
N ASN A 399 13.25 -9.61 -6.03
CA ASN A 399 12.61 -10.17 -4.84
C ASN A 399 12.12 -9.13 -3.80
N LYS A 400 12.65 -7.90 -3.82
CA LYS A 400 12.19 -6.77 -2.99
C LYS A 400 11.97 -5.52 -3.84
N LYS A 401 10.91 -4.79 -3.52
CA LYS A 401 10.57 -3.50 -4.16
C LYS A 401 11.42 -2.37 -3.58
N TYR A 402 12.62 -2.18 -4.13
CA TYR A 402 13.43 -0.98 -3.88
C TYR A 402 12.89 0.19 -4.72
N ASN A 403 12.86 1.40 -4.15
CA ASN A 403 12.52 2.62 -4.90
C ASN A 403 13.79 3.27 -5.45
N LEU A 404 14.20 2.87 -6.65
CA LEU A 404 15.48 3.28 -7.26
C LEU A 404 15.61 4.80 -7.46
N GLU A 405 14.48 5.49 -7.62
CA GLU A 405 14.41 6.95 -7.77
C GLU A 405 14.83 7.70 -6.51
N GLN A 406 14.52 7.12 -5.34
CA GLN A 406 14.70 7.72 -4.00
C GLN A 406 15.72 6.96 -3.15
N PHE A 407 16.43 5.99 -3.73
CA PHE A 407 17.47 5.27 -3.01
C PHE A 407 18.76 6.11 -3.02
N GLU A 408 19.22 6.45 -1.83
CA GLU A 408 20.48 7.16 -1.56
C GLU A 408 21.53 6.14 -1.10
N PRO A 409 22.49 5.72 -1.96
CA PRO A 409 23.50 4.76 -1.57
C PRO A 409 24.37 5.27 -0.41
N LYS A 410 24.63 4.39 0.55
CA LYS A 410 25.56 4.63 1.67
C LYS A 410 26.68 3.63 1.58
N ILE A 411 27.78 4.05 0.96
CA ILE A 411 28.89 3.19 0.57
C ILE A 411 30.16 3.72 1.24
N HIS A 412 30.78 2.88 2.07
CA HIS A 412 31.80 3.28 3.05
C HIS A 412 31.30 4.37 4.02
N LYS A 413 31.87 5.58 3.96
CA LYS A 413 31.47 6.74 4.76
C LYS A 413 30.76 7.82 3.94
N ASN A 414 30.56 7.59 2.66
CA ASN A 414 29.98 8.55 1.73
C ASN A 414 28.49 8.22 1.53
N SER A 415 27.65 9.25 1.53
CA SER A 415 26.27 9.18 1.05
C SER A 415 26.25 9.75 -0.37
N TYR A 416 25.55 9.08 -1.27
CA TYR A 416 25.39 9.50 -2.67
C TYR A 416 23.93 9.89 -2.88
N ASP A 417 23.69 10.96 -3.64
CA ASP A 417 22.33 11.47 -3.85
C ASP A 417 21.47 10.47 -4.64
N SER A 418 22.11 9.65 -5.48
CA SER A 418 21.45 8.62 -6.28
C SER A 418 22.38 7.44 -6.58
N ILE A 419 21.79 6.34 -7.07
CA ILE A 419 22.54 5.20 -7.62
C ILE A 419 23.39 5.64 -8.83
N MET A 420 22.90 6.55 -9.67
CA MET A 420 23.65 7.06 -10.83
C MET A 420 24.86 7.90 -10.45
N ASP A 421 24.74 8.75 -9.43
CA ASP A 421 25.86 9.53 -8.89
C ASP A 421 26.99 8.60 -8.40
N TYR A 422 26.65 7.54 -7.65
CA TYR A 422 27.63 6.52 -7.27
C TYR A 422 28.28 5.83 -8.47
N LEU A 423 27.49 5.41 -9.48
CA LEU A 423 28.03 4.71 -10.65
C LEU A 423 28.93 5.61 -11.51
N PHE A 424 28.66 6.92 -11.59
CA PHE A 424 29.53 7.88 -12.30
C PHE A 424 30.85 8.16 -11.57
N GLN A 425 30.93 7.89 -10.26
CA GLN A 425 32.19 7.94 -9.50
C GLN A 425 32.97 6.62 -9.53
N CYS A 426 32.45 5.57 -10.17
CA CYS A 426 33.15 4.31 -10.40
C CYS A 426 33.97 4.32 -11.71
N ASP A 427 34.87 3.35 -11.90
CA ASP A 427 35.50 3.13 -13.21
C ASP A 427 34.45 2.67 -14.23
N LEU A 428 34.00 3.59 -15.07
CA LEU A 428 33.03 3.37 -16.14
C LEU A 428 33.51 2.37 -17.21
N SER A 429 34.83 2.14 -17.32
CA SER A 429 35.41 1.14 -18.22
C SER A 429 35.23 -0.29 -17.70
N SER A 430 34.90 -0.46 -16.41
CA SER A 430 34.73 -1.74 -15.77
C SER A 430 33.49 -2.48 -16.28
N ALA A 431 33.68 -3.72 -16.74
CA ALA A 431 32.61 -4.61 -17.12
C ALA A 431 31.57 -4.85 -16.00
N LYS A 432 31.96 -4.69 -14.72
CA LYS A 432 31.03 -4.80 -13.59
C LYS A 432 30.07 -3.60 -13.50
N VAL A 433 30.58 -2.37 -13.67
CA VAL A 433 29.74 -1.15 -13.70
C VAL A 433 28.74 -1.23 -14.86
N ALA A 434 29.22 -1.66 -16.03
CA ALA A 434 28.39 -1.94 -17.20
C ALA A 434 27.25 -2.95 -16.91
N GLN A 435 27.56 -4.06 -16.24
CA GLN A 435 26.55 -5.07 -15.87
C GLN A 435 25.54 -4.53 -14.84
N CYS A 436 25.99 -3.87 -13.77
CA CYS A 436 25.10 -3.25 -12.78
C CYS A 436 24.17 -2.20 -13.42
N PHE A 437 24.70 -1.35 -14.29
CA PHE A 437 23.91 -0.37 -15.04
C PHE A 437 22.84 -1.04 -15.92
N ASN A 438 23.19 -2.11 -16.65
CA ASN A 438 22.24 -2.87 -17.44
C ASN A 438 21.10 -3.48 -16.60
N ILE A 439 21.43 -4.02 -15.42
CA ILE A 439 20.43 -4.56 -14.48
C ILE A 439 19.48 -3.45 -14.00
N LEU A 440 20.01 -2.28 -13.62
CA LEU A 440 19.18 -1.14 -13.16
C LEU A 440 18.23 -0.63 -14.27
N LEU A 441 18.70 -0.58 -15.53
CA LEU A 441 17.82 -0.26 -16.68
C LEU A 441 16.74 -1.32 -16.90
N THR A 442 17.09 -2.61 -16.79
CA THR A 442 16.14 -3.73 -16.89
C THR A 442 15.04 -3.63 -15.83
N HIS A 443 15.40 -3.19 -14.62
CA HIS A 443 14.46 -2.90 -13.52
C HIS A 443 13.87 -1.48 -13.54
N LYS A 444 13.91 -0.79 -14.69
CA LYS A 444 13.23 0.48 -14.97
C LYS A 444 13.66 1.67 -14.10
N MET A 445 14.92 1.73 -13.67
CA MET A 445 15.50 2.94 -13.09
C MET A 445 15.45 4.11 -14.08
N SER A 446 14.98 5.28 -13.64
CA SER A 446 14.94 6.49 -14.47
C SER A 446 16.33 7.11 -14.60
N LEU A 447 16.67 7.50 -15.83
CA LEU A 447 17.82 8.37 -16.12
C LEU A 447 17.42 9.85 -16.24
N LEU A 448 16.13 10.17 -16.11
CA LEU A 448 15.62 11.55 -16.20
C LEU A 448 15.77 12.33 -14.88
N ARG A 449 16.14 11.65 -13.78
CA ARG A 449 16.48 12.33 -12.52
C ARG A 449 17.66 13.27 -12.76
N SER A 450 17.51 14.51 -12.28
CA SER A 450 18.56 15.53 -12.36
C SER A 450 19.64 15.33 -11.30
N ASP A 451 20.85 15.74 -11.66
CA ASP A 451 21.98 15.99 -10.75
C ASP A 451 21.78 17.29 -9.94
N SER A 452 22.78 17.64 -9.13
CA SER A 452 22.81 18.87 -8.32
C SER A 452 22.82 20.18 -9.14
N PHE A 453 23.07 20.12 -10.44
CA PHE A 453 23.00 21.25 -11.38
C PHE A 453 21.70 21.30 -12.18
N GLY A 454 20.74 20.40 -11.90
CA GLY A 454 19.47 20.29 -12.60
C GLY A 454 19.53 19.51 -13.91
N LEU A 455 20.69 18.97 -14.32
CA LEU A 455 20.88 18.24 -15.56
C LEU A 455 20.54 16.75 -15.39
N PRO A 456 19.77 16.12 -16.29
CA PRO A 456 19.43 14.70 -16.15
C PRO A 456 20.67 13.82 -16.31
N TYR A 457 20.80 12.77 -15.48
CA TYR A 457 21.90 11.77 -15.59
C TYR A 457 21.99 11.10 -16.97
N LEU A 458 20.90 11.14 -17.75
CA LEU A 458 20.86 10.72 -19.14
C LEU A 458 21.71 11.60 -20.10
N LEU A 459 21.91 12.88 -19.79
CA LEU A 459 22.60 13.85 -20.65
C LEU A 459 24.05 13.42 -21.00
N PRO A 460 24.97 13.17 -20.04
CA PRO A 460 26.35 12.77 -20.37
C PRO A 460 26.45 11.44 -21.12
N LEU A 461 25.44 10.56 -21.01
CA LEU A 461 25.37 9.29 -21.74
C LEU A 461 25.02 9.45 -23.23
N ILE A 462 24.46 10.61 -23.61
CA ILE A 462 24.02 10.92 -24.98
C ILE A 462 25.03 11.85 -25.67
N GLU A 463 25.61 12.79 -24.93
CA GLU A 463 26.58 13.77 -25.47
C GLU A 463 27.86 13.09 -25.98
N ASP A 464 28.36 12.08 -25.28
CA ASP A 464 29.53 11.30 -25.68
C ASP A 464 29.13 9.94 -26.27
N GLU A 465 29.20 9.81 -27.60
CA GLU A 465 28.97 8.55 -28.32
C GLU A 465 29.96 7.43 -27.92
N ASN A 466 31.13 7.79 -27.36
CA ASN A 466 32.13 6.85 -26.86
C ASN A 466 31.94 6.47 -25.39
N HIS A 467 31.01 7.10 -24.67
CA HIS A 467 30.81 6.87 -23.24
C HIS A 467 30.53 5.38 -22.98
N PRO A 468 31.26 4.69 -22.07
CA PRO A 468 31.18 3.24 -21.91
C PRO A 468 29.77 2.68 -21.72
N LEU A 469 28.94 3.40 -20.95
CA LEU A 469 27.54 3.03 -20.69
C LEU A 469 26.55 3.38 -21.83
N SER A 470 26.92 4.25 -22.78
CA SER A 470 26.02 4.69 -23.86
C SER A 470 25.60 3.52 -24.74
N LYS A 471 26.52 2.60 -25.07
CA LYS A 471 26.21 1.39 -25.85
C LYS A 471 25.17 0.49 -25.19
N ILE A 472 25.14 0.45 -23.86
CA ILE A 472 24.21 -0.38 -23.05
C ILE A 472 22.83 0.27 -23.01
N LEU A 473 22.78 1.59 -22.80
CA LEU A 473 21.57 2.40 -22.94
C LEU A 473 20.95 2.26 -24.33
N MET A 474 21.75 2.45 -25.39
CA MET A 474 21.30 2.34 -26.77
C MET A 474 20.83 0.94 -27.14
N ARG A 475 21.39 -0.11 -26.53
CA ARG A 475 20.88 -1.49 -26.68
C ARG A 475 19.53 -1.66 -25.98
N ASN A 476 19.41 -1.26 -24.72
CA ASN A 476 18.13 -1.32 -24.00
C ASN A 476 17.02 -0.58 -24.77
N LEU A 477 17.30 0.64 -25.25
CA LEU A 477 16.35 1.42 -26.05
C LEU A 477 15.97 0.72 -27.38
N LYS A 478 16.84 -0.11 -27.96
CA LYS A 478 16.58 -0.86 -29.20
C LYS A 478 15.67 -2.08 -29.02
N ASP A 479 15.73 -2.73 -27.86
CA ASP A 479 15.22 -4.08 -27.70
C ASP A 479 13.71 -4.16 -27.33
N SER A 480 12.98 -3.03 -27.19
CA SER A 480 11.54 -3.03 -26.86
C SER A 480 10.72 -1.87 -27.49
N PRO A 481 9.50 -2.13 -28.03
CA PRO A 481 8.58 -1.08 -28.48
C PRO A 481 8.14 -0.10 -27.38
N GLU A 482 8.10 -0.53 -26.10
CA GLU A 482 7.79 0.36 -24.97
C GLU A 482 8.84 1.48 -24.85
N ASN A 483 10.09 1.19 -25.22
CA ASN A 483 11.20 2.13 -25.12
C ASN A 483 11.15 3.21 -26.22
N LEU A 484 10.41 2.99 -27.31
CA LEU A 484 10.14 4.01 -28.34
C LEU A 484 9.12 5.05 -27.84
N ARG A 485 8.14 4.63 -27.03
CA ARG A 485 7.26 5.56 -26.28
C ARG A 485 8.05 6.30 -25.19
N LEU A 486 8.96 5.60 -24.49
CA LEU A 486 9.83 6.23 -23.50
C LEU A 486 10.76 7.28 -24.14
N LEU A 487 11.31 7.01 -25.33
CA LEU A 487 12.15 7.95 -26.07
C LEU A 487 11.41 9.25 -26.41
N LYS A 488 10.13 9.17 -26.81
CA LYS A 488 9.28 10.37 -27.01
C LYS A 488 9.08 11.16 -25.71
N LEU A 489 8.90 10.47 -24.57
CA LEU A 489 8.78 11.12 -23.26
C LEU A 489 10.11 11.78 -22.84
N VAL A 490 11.24 11.13 -23.11
CA VAL A 490 12.60 11.68 -22.90
C VAL A 490 12.82 12.93 -23.75
N ILE A 491 12.47 12.90 -25.05
CA ILE A 491 12.57 14.06 -25.95
C ILE A 491 11.73 15.22 -25.43
N ASN A 492 10.47 14.97 -25.06
CA ASN A 492 9.60 15.98 -24.47
C ASN A 492 10.14 16.53 -23.14
N TYR A 493 10.77 15.69 -22.32
CA TYR A 493 11.43 16.11 -21.08
C TYR A 493 12.61 17.05 -21.37
N PHE A 494 13.49 16.70 -22.31
CA PHE A 494 14.62 17.55 -22.70
C PHE A 494 14.17 18.86 -23.38
N ASP A 495 13.15 18.83 -24.27
CA ASP A 495 12.57 20.04 -24.88
C ASP A 495 11.91 20.96 -23.85
N ASN A 496 11.43 20.42 -22.72
CA ASN A 496 10.96 21.22 -21.59
C ASN A 496 12.11 21.73 -20.71
N GLN A 497 13.07 20.88 -20.33
CA GLN A 497 14.24 21.30 -19.54
C GLN A 497 15.06 22.39 -20.25
N LYS A 498 15.18 22.33 -21.58
CA LYS A 498 15.81 23.37 -22.41
C LYS A 498 15.24 24.79 -22.18
N LYS A 499 13.99 24.90 -21.73
CA LYS A 499 13.30 26.18 -21.44
C LYS A 499 13.67 26.75 -20.06
N ASN A 500 14.15 25.91 -19.15
CA ASN A 500 14.55 26.29 -17.79
C ASN A 500 15.93 26.97 -17.75
N PHE A 501 16.68 26.95 -18.86
CA PHE A 501 18.02 27.53 -18.99
C PHE A 501 18.02 28.77 -19.89
N LEU A 502 18.84 29.76 -19.54
CA LEU A 502 19.02 31.00 -20.31
C LEU A 502 19.49 30.71 -21.75
N PRO A 503 19.07 31.53 -22.75
CA PRO A 503 19.40 31.33 -24.17
C PRO A 503 20.87 30.97 -24.44
N ASP A 504 21.79 31.70 -23.83
CA ASP A 504 23.22 31.64 -24.12
C ASP A 504 24.01 30.80 -23.09
N SER A 505 23.32 30.00 -22.28
CA SER A 505 23.96 29.13 -21.30
C SER A 505 24.48 27.82 -21.91
N ILE A 506 25.67 27.40 -21.48
CA ILE A 506 26.32 26.15 -21.90
C ILE A 506 25.37 24.95 -21.71
N ASN A 507 24.62 24.92 -20.61
CA ASN A 507 23.64 23.86 -20.33
C ASN A 507 22.49 23.80 -21.35
N ARG A 508 22.04 24.95 -21.87
CA ARG A 508 21.02 24.97 -22.93
C ARG A 508 21.57 24.49 -24.27
N GLN A 509 22.82 24.80 -24.59
CA GLN A 509 23.50 24.27 -25.77
C GLN A 509 23.62 22.74 -25.68
N ARG A 510 24.19 22.24 -24.58
CA ARG A 510 24.32 20.81 -24.24
C ARG A 510 23.02 20.02 -24.41
N ILE A 511 21.93 20.49 -23.80
CA ILE A 511 20.60 19.89 -23.95
C ILE A 511 20.10 19.91 -25.41
N SER A 512 20.46 20.93 -26.19
CA SER A 512 20.09 21.04 -27.61
C SER A 512 20.84 20.05 -28.51
N GLU A 513 22.11 19.79 -28.21
CA GLU A 513 22.92 18.79 -28.90
C GLU A 513 22.39 17.39 -28.59
N ALA A 514 22.14 17.07 -27.32
CA ALA A 514 21.52 15.80 -26.91
C ALA A 514 20.11 15.59 -27.50
N LEU A 515 19.29 16.64 -27.59
CA LEU A 515 17.98 16.59 -28.29
C LEU A 515 18.12 16.21 -29.77
N THR A 516 19.18 16.66 -30.42
CA THR A 516 19.44 16.35 -31.85
C THR A 516 19.78 14.87 -32.01
N VAL A 517 20.60 14.32 -31.11
CA VAL A 517 20.92 12.88 -31.06
C VAL A 517 19.67 12.05 -30.78
N LEU A 518 18.85 12.44 -29.78
CA LEU A 518 17.61 11.75 -29.42
C LEU A 518 16.57 11.72 -30.55
N LYS A 519 16.37 12.85 -31.25
CA LYS A 519 15.42 12.95 -32.37
C LYS A 519 15.89 12.11 -33.58
N LYS A 520 17.18 12.14 -33.89
CA LYS A 520 17.78 11.24 -34.91
C LYS A 520 17.58 9.77 -34.55
N LEU A 521 17.77 9.41 -33.28
CA LEU A 521 17.55 8.05 -32.78
C LEU A 521 16.07 7.63 -32.91
N GLU A 522 15.12 8.52 -32.62
CA GLU A 522 13.69 8.29 -32.82
C GLU A 522 13.33 8.02 -34.29
N GLU A 523 13.87 8.82 -35.21
CA GLU A 523 13.70 8.60 -36.64
C GLU A 523 14.28 7.25 -37.11
N ASP A 524 15.49 6.91 -36.66
CA ASP A 524 16.14 5.64 -37.00
C ASP A 524 15.36 4.44 -36.48
N PHE A 525 14.67 4.58 -35.33
CA PHE A 525 13.72 3.58 -34.84
C PHE A 525 12.45 3.49 -35.68
N GLY A 526 11.86 4.63 -36.04
CA GLY A 526 10.68 4.70 -36.91
C GLY A 526 10.92 4.05 -38.28
N LYS A 527 12.15 4.12 -38.80
CA LYS A 527 12.57 3.51 -40.08
C LYS A 527 12.88 2.00 -39.95
N LYS A 528 13.32 1.52 -38.78
CA LYS A 528 13.80 0.14 -38.57
C LYS A 528 12.76 -0.86 -38.08
N LEU A 529 11.62 -0.42 -37.58
CA LEU A 529 10.48 -1.31 -37.35
C LEU A 529 9.83 -1.63 -38.70
N PRO A 530 10.00 -2.85 -39.28
CA PRO A 530 9.21 -3.22 -40.43
C PRO A 530 7.74 -3.18 -40.00
N VAL A 531 6.90 -2.53 -40.81
CA VAL A 531 5.44 -2.64 -40.69
C VAL A 531 5.04 -4.06 -41.10
N LYS A 532 5.35 -5.03 -40.23
CA LYS A 532 4.75 -6.37 -40.28
C LYS A 532 3.27 -6.17 -39.97
N LYS A 533 2.50 -5.95 -41.04
CA LYS A 533 1.09 -6.33 -41.11
C LYS A 533 1.03 -7.85 -40.93
N ALA A 534 1.22 -8.32 -39.71
CA ALA A 534 0.83 -9.68 -39.35
C ALA A 534 -0.70 -9.76 -39.56
N PRO A 535 -1.23 -10.85 -40.13
CA PRO A 535 -2.67 -11.05 -40.26
C PRO A 535 -3.26 -11.41 -38.89
N MET A 536 -3.21 -10.45 -37.96
CA MET A 536 -3.72 -10.58 -36.60
C MET A 536 -5.22 -10.28 -36.59
N LYS A 537 -5.99 -11.28 -37.05
CA LYS A 537 -7.45 -11.42 -36.93
C LYS A 537 -8.25 -10.10 -37.04
N ASN A 538 -8.75 -9.82 -38.24
CA ASN A 538 -9.75 -8.76 -38.50
C ASN A 538 -10.99 -8.85 -37.58
N ASP A 539 -11.26 -10.01 -36.96
CA ASP A 539 -12.31 -10.25 -35.96
C ASP A 539 -12.19 -9.37 -34.70
N LEU A 540 -10.99 -8.90 -34.32
CA LEU A 540 -10.85 -7.99 -33.16
C LEU A 540 -11.08 -6.53 -33.53
N PHE A 541 -10.59 -6.11 -34.70
CA PHE A 541 -10.78 -4.73 -35.19
C PHE A 541 -12.22 -4.50 -35.67
N SER A 542 -12.84 -5.42 -36.42
CA SER A 542 -14.26 -5.31 -36.78
C SER A 542 -15.19 -5.27 -35.56
N ARG A 543 -14.84 -5.94 -34.46
CA ARG A 543 -15.58 -5.81 -33.19
C ARG A 543 -15.35 -4.48 -32.50
N LEU A 544 -14.14 -3.93 -32.54
CA LEU A 544 -13.85 -2.59 -32.02
C LEU A 544 -14.54 -1.49 -32.86
N ASP A 545 -14.52 -1.61 -34.18
CA ASP A 545 -15.19 -0.68 -35.10
C ASP A 545 -16.72 -0.76 -34.95
N SER A 546 -17.29 -1.97 -34.82
CA SER A 546 -18.70 -2.17 -34.51
C SER A 546 -19.10 -1.58 -33.15
N ILE A 547 -18.26 -1.69 -32.12
CA ILE A 547 -18.48 -1.04 -30.82
C ILE A 547 -18.33 0.49 -30.93
N LEU A 548 -17.45 0.99 -31.80
CA LEU A 548 -17.32 2.43 -32.06
C LEU A 548 -18.52 2.99 -32.81
N GLU A 549 -19.05 2.29 -33.82
CA GLU A 549 -20.25 2.69 -34.55
C GLU A 549 -21.49 2.63 -33.64
N GLU A 550 -21.66 1.57 -32.84
CA GLU A 550 -22.76 1.47 -31.86
C GLU A 550 -22.66 2.57 -30.78
N SER A 551 -21.43 2.92 -30.36
CA SER A 551 -21.16 4.05 -29.47
C SER A 551 -21.49 5.40 -30.13
N GLN A 552 -21.19 5.58 -31.42
CA GLN A 552 -21.47 6.81 -32.16
C GLN A 552 -22.96 6.97 -32.47
N GLU A 553 -23.66 5.91 -32.88
CA GLU A 553 -25.13 5.91 -33.01
C GLU A 553 -25.79 6.24 -31.67
N THR A 554 -25.32 5.65 -30.56
CA THR A 554 -25.84 5.95 -29.22
C THR A 554 -25.61 7.42 -28.85
N MET A 555 -24.45 7.98 -29.17
CA MET A 555 -24.14 9.39 -28.94
C MET A 555 -24.97 10.33 -29.84
N VAL A 556 -25.23 9.95 -31.10
CA VAL A 556 -26.11 10.70 -32.01
C VAL A 556 -27.56 10.65 -31.55
N ARG A 557 -28.06 9.50 -31.07
CA ARG A 557 -29.39 9.38 -30.44
C ARG A 557 -29.50 10.19 -29.16
N PHE A 558 -28.45 10.24 -28.35
CA PHE A 558 -28.38 11.08 -27.15
C PHE A 558 -28.43 12.57 -27.50
N MET A 559 -27.63 13.02 -28.48
CA MET A 559 -27.60 14.42 -28.92
C MET A 559 -28.90 14.85 -29.61
N SER A 560 -29.56 13.97 -30.38
CA SER A 560 -30.83 14.29 -31.05
C SER A 560 -32.05 14.25 -30.11
N ALA A 561 -31.92 13.70 -28.89
CA ALA A 561 -32.92 13.82 -27.84
C ALA A 561 -32.97 15.23 -27.19
N PHE A 562 -31.92 16.05 -27.35
CA PHE A 562 -31.91 17.44 -26.90
C PHE A 562 -32.47 18.38 -27.98
N LYS A 563 -33.79 18.64 -27.93
CA LYS A 563 -34.33 19.83 -28.60
C LYS A 563 -33.75 21.09 -27.93
N PRO A 564 -33.22 22.06 -28.69
CA PRO A 564 -32.78 23.33 -28.11
C PRO A 564 -34.00 24.11 -27.59
N ILE A 565 -34.01 24.42 -26.30
CA ILE A 565 -34.95 25.37 -25.72
C ILE A 565 -34.43 26.77 -26.06
N THR A 566 -35.06 27.42 -27.04
CA THR A 566 -34.90 28.86 -27.28
C THR A 566 -35.57 29.62 -26.15
N LEU A 567 -34.77 30.32 -25.34
CA LEU A 567 -35.24 31.29 -24.35
C LEU A 567 -35.26 32.69 -24.97
N ILE A 568 -36.46 33.18 -25.23
CA ILE A 568 -36.82 34.59 -25.44
C ILE A 568 -38.00 34.84 -24.49
N GLU A 569 -38.03 36.03 -23.86
CA GLU A 569 -39.10 36.53 -22.96
C GLU A 569 -39.27 35.68 -21.66
N ASP A 570 -39.07 36.19 -20.44
CA ASP A 570 -39.47 37.49 -19.90
C ASP A 570 -38.53 38.03 -18.79
N CYS A 571 -38.44 39.36 -18.71
CA CYS A 571 -38.04 40.07 -17.50
C CYS A 571 -39.28 40.44 -16.66
N GLU A 572 -39.04 41.13 -15.54
CA GLU A 572 -40.07 41.78 -14.70
C GLU A 572 -40.88 40.89 -13.75
N SER A 573 -40.37 40.71 -12.53
CA SER A 573 -41.04 41.29 -11.35
C SER A 573 -40.19 41.14 -10.07
N TYR A 574 -40.56 41.89 -9.03
CA TYR A 574 -40.03 41.82 -7.65
C TYR A 574 -38.60 42.33 -7.38
N VAL A 575 -38.40 43.62 -7.67
CA VAL A 575 -37.77 44.52 -6.68
C VAL A 575 -38.88 45.14 -5.83
N GLN A 576 -38.92 44.86 -4.52
CA GLN A 576 -39.27 45.86 -3.47
C GLN A 576 -39.20 45.28 -2.05
N GLN A 577 -39.05 46.20 -1.07
CA GLN A 577 -39.14 46.02 0.40
C GLN A 577 -37.96 45.34 1.13
N GLN A 578 -37.00 46.17 1.54
CA GLN A 578 -36.48 46.09 2.92
C GLN A 578 -37.58 46.54 3.91
N PRO A 579 -37.40 46.30 5.22
CA PRO A 579 -36.93 47.44 6.03
C PRO A 579 -35.82 47.12 7.03
N SER A 580 -35.17 48.19 7.45
CA SER A 580 -34.10 48.27 8.45
C SER A 580 -34.53 47.91 9.87
N LYS A 581 -33.55 47.50 10.71
CA LYS A 581 -33.51 47.88 12.13
C LYS A 581 -32.10 47.76 12.72
N SER A 582 -31.68 48.83 13.38
CA SER A 582 -30.49 48.92 14.23
C SER A 582 -30.81 48.47 15.66
N GLN A 583 -29.82 47.94 16.39
CA GLN A 583 -29.46 48.44 17.73
C GLN A 583 -28.19 47.77 18.28
N SER A 584 -27.48 48.54 19.10
CA SER A 584 -26.24 48.18 19.80
C SER A 584 -26.48 47.29 21.02
N ARG A 585 -25.42 46.60 21.47
CA ARG A 585 -25.13 46.42 22.91
C ARG A 585 -23.68 45.98 23.14
N ASP A 586 -22.92 46.84 23.82
CA ASP A 586 -21.68 46.47 24.49
C ASP A 586 -21.98 45.58 25.70
N ILE A 587 -21.17 44.55 25.93
CA ILE A 587 -20.91 43.98 27.27
C ILE A 587 -19.41 43.65 27.37
N TYR A 588 -18.74 44.27 28.35
CA TYR A 588 -17.38 43.95 28.79
C TYR A 588 -17.32 42.56 29.46
N GLY A 589 -16.20 41.85 29.31
CA GLY A 589 -15.90 40.73 30.22
C GLY A 589 -14.64 39.91 29.92
N GLY A 590 -13.64 40.01 30.79
CA GLY A 590 -12.76 38.87 31.11
C GLY A 590 -11.43 38.73 30.35
N LEU A 591 -10.50 39.68 30.54
CA LEU A 591 -9.07 39.40 30.29
C LEU A 591 -8.52 38.46 31.37
N GLY A 592 -8.20 37.23 30.98
CA GLY A 592 -7.45 36.28 31.80
C GLY A 592 -6.09 35.97 31.18
N LEU A 593 -5.03 36.68 31.62
CA LEU A 593 -3.66 36.34 31.23
C LEU A 593 -3.25 35.00 31.89
N PHE A 594 -2.83 34.03 31.08
CA PHE A 594 -1.97 32.94 31.55
C PHE A 594 -0.54 33.18 31.07
N ILE A 595 0.36 33.32 32.03
CA ILE A 595 1.80 33.47 31.82
C ILE A 595 2.39 32.09 31.53
N LEU A 596 3.11 31.96 30.41
CA LEU A 596 3.95 30.79 30.12
C LEU A 596 5.40 31.07 30.58
N PRO A 597 6.08 30.11 31.25
CA PRO A 597 7.45 30.30 31.70
C PRO A 597 8.48 30.11 30.57
N GLU A 598 9.55 30.90 30.59
CA GLU A 598 10.69 30.78 29.66
C GLU A 598 11.48 29.47 29.83
N PRO A 599 12.02 28.88 28.75
CA PRO A 599 12.97 27.78 28.84
C PRO A 599 14.39 28.27 29.24
N PRO A 600 15.15 27.51 30.05
CA PRO A 600 16.43 27.97 30.58
C PRO A 600 17.55 27.99 29.52
N LYS A 601 18.31 29.09 29.50
CA LYS A 601 19.52 29.27 28.70
C LYS A 601 20.63 28.30 29.14
N LYS A 602 21.27 27.62 28.18
CA LYS A 602 22.54 26.89 28.43
C LYS A 602 23.74 27.84 28.28
N PRO A 603 24.81 27.68 29.09
CA PRO A 603 25.97 28.55 29.06
C PRO A 603 26.94 28.22 27.92
N SER A 604 27.61 29.25 27.45
CA SER A 604 28.70 29.25 26.47
C SER A 604 30.07 29.35 27.14
N SER A 605 31.05 28.54 26.72
CA SER A 605 32.49 28.78 26.87
C SER A 605 33.28 27.72 26.07
N PRO A 606 34.59 27.89 25.82
CA PRO A 606 35.11 28.97 24.99
C PRO A 606 36.03 28.45 23.86
N SER A 607 36.39 29.35 22.95
CA SER A 607 37.48 29.18 21.99
C SER A 607 38.86 29.26 22.66
N GLU A 608 39.82 28.46 22.21
CA GLU A 608 41.25 28.75 22.38
C GLU A 608 42.04 28.27 21.15
N GLU A 609 42.94 29.13 20.69
CA GLU A 609 43.90 28.85 19.62
C GLU A 609 45.12 28.11 20.19
N HIS A 610 45.84 27.32 19.39
CA HIS A 610 47.32 27.42 19.33
C HIS A 610 47.95 26.56 18.21
N SER A 611 48.50 27.27 17.22
CA SER A 611 49.81 27.06 16.58
C SER A 611 50.61 25.75 16.79
N GLU A 612 50.84 25.06 15.66
CA GLU A 612 52.18 24.92 15.01
C GLU A 612 53.26 23.91 15.54
N ILE A 613 54.19 23.58 14.62
CA ILE A 613 55.54 22.97 14.79
C ILE A 613 55.70 21.43 14.69
N MET A 614 56.02 21.03 13.44
CA MET A 614 57.16 20.18 12.99
C MET A 614 57.52 18.80 13.60
N ALA A 615 57.96 17.94 12.66
CA ALA A 615 58.84 16.77 12.81
C ALA A 615 58.30 15.58 13.64
N GLY A 616 58.35 14.33 13.18
CA GLY A 616 59.10 13.77 12.06
C GLY A 616 60.12 12.75 12.57
N LYS A 617 59.81 11.47 12.44
CA LYS A 617 60.82 10.40 12.52
C LYS A 617 60.38 9.17 11.74
N LYS A 618 61.19 8.82 10.73
CA LYS A 618 61.26 7.46 10.19
C LYS A 618 61.70 6.52 11.33
N ASN A 619 61.29 5.26 11.25
CA ASN A 619 62.25 4.17 11.35
C ASN A 619 61.74 2.95 10.59
N ASN A 620 62.65 2.38 9.79
CA ASN A 620 62.53 1.07 9.16
C ASN A 620 62.87 -0.04 10.17
N ILE A 621 63.05 -1.27 9.67
CA ILE A 621 63.48 -2.53 10.30
C ILE A 621 62.26 -3.41 10.65
N ALA A 622 62.08 -4.59 10.05
CA ALA A 622 62.76 -5.19 8.87
C ALA A 622 61.80 -6.17 8.18
#